data_AF-A0A926NCU1-F1
#
_entry.id   AF-A0A926NCU1-F1
#
_cell.length_a   1.000
_cell.length_b   1.000
_cell.length_c   1.000
_cell.angle_alpha   90.00
_cell.angle_beta   90.00
_cell.angle_gamma   90.00
#
_symmetry.space_group_name_H-M   'P 1'
#
loop_
_entity.id
_entity.type
_entity.pdbx_description
1 polymer ?
#
loop_
_entity_poly.entity_id
_entity_poly.type
_entity_poly.pdbx_seq_one_letter_code
_entity_poly.pdbx_strand_id
1 'polypeptide(L)'
;MRNEIESILANQPGYLGMDSVKGITISYWENEQAISNWRQQSTHQIAQKQGIKRWYQSYEIQICKVERTYRFNRNEGKQDNE
;
A
#
# COMPACT_ATOMS: atom_id res chain seq x y z
N MET A 1 -10.53 -1.83 -6.60
CA MET A 1 -9.88 -1.37 -5.35
C MET A 1 -8.35 -1.41 -5.41
N ARG A 2 -7.65 -2.57 -5.53
CA ARG A 2 -6.16 -2.60 -5.64
C ARG A 2 -5.62 -1.63 -6.71
N ASN A 3 -6.06 -1.79 -7.95
CA ASN A 3 -5.56 -1.01 -9.09
C ASN A 3 -5.91 0.49 -9.00
N GLU A 4 -7.03 0.83 -8.35
CA GLU A 4 -7.48 2.22 -8.17
C GLU A 4 -6.70 2.92 -7.06
N ILE A 5 -6.39 2.21 -5.97
CA ILE A 5 -5.52 2.74 -4.91
C ILE A 5 -4.10 2.89 -5.44
N GLU A 6 -3.60 1.88 -6.16
CA GLU A 6 -2.27 1.89 -6.74
C GLU A 6 -2.06 3.07 -7.70
N SER A 7 -3.02 3.39 -8.56
CA SER A 7 -2.90 4.55 -9.47
C SER A 7 -2.88 5.90 -8.75
N ILE A 8 -3.56 6.01 -7.61
CA ILE A 8 -3.54 7.19 -6.73
C ILE A 8 -2.19 7.31 -6.03
N LEU A 9 -1.64 6.18 -5.57
CA LEU A 9 -0.38 6.12 -4.82
C LEU A 9 0.86 6.27 -5.70
N ALA A 10 0.83 5.75 -6.93
CA ALA A 10 1.98 5.71 -7.83
C ALA A 10 2.59 7.09 -8.13
N ASN A 11 1.81 8.16 -8.01
CA ASN A 11 2.26 9.53 -8.27
C ASN A 11 2.70 10.28 -6.99
N GLN A 12 2.66 9.64 -5.82
CA GLN A 12 2.98 10.29 -4.55
C GLN A 12 4.49 10.29 -4.32
N PRO A 13 5.09 11.44 -3.95
CA PRO A 13 6.50 11.50 -3.59
C PRO A 13 6.83 10.53 -2.46
N GLY A 14 7.89 9.73 -2.65
CA GLY A 14 8.35 8.76 -1.66
C GLY A 14 7.54 7.46 -1.59
N TYR A 15 6.58 7.21 -2.50
CA TYR A 15 5.93 5.90 -2.62
C TYR A 15 6.85 4.86 -3.24
N LEU A 16 6.94 3.67 -2.64
CA LEU A 16 7.86 2.59 -3.04
C LEU A 16 7.14 1.37 -3.63
N GLY A 17 5.82 1.30 -3.53
CA GLY A 17 5.02 0.16 -3.97
C GLY A 17 3.96 -0.25 -2.96
N MET A 18 3.20 -1.29 -3.28
CA MET A 18 2.10 -1.76 -2.45
C MET A 18 1.86 -3.25 -2.65
N ASP A 19 1.56 -3.92 -1.55
CA ASP A 19 0.98 -5.25 -1.54
C ASP A 19 -0.49 -5.17 -1.14
N SER A 20 -1.31 -5.99 -1.79
CA SER A 20 -2.73 -6.08 -1.46
C SER A 20 -3.17 -7.54 -1.50
N VAL A 21 -3.74 -7.97 -0.38
CA VAL A 21 -4.36 -9.28 -0.20
C VAL A 21 -5.70 -9.06 0.48
N LYS A 22 -6.75 -9.74 -0.02
CA LYS A 22 -8.16 -9.66 0.44
C LYS A 22 -8.40 -8.85 1.73
N GLY A 23 -8.79 -7.58 1.57
CA GLY A 23 -9.19 -6.70 2.68
C GLY A 23 -8.04 -5.95 3.38
N ILE A 24 -6.79 -6.26 3.06
CA ILE A 24 -5.59 -5.61 3.59
C ILE A 24 -4.83 -4.96 2.43
N THR A 25 -4.41 -3.73 2.67
CA THR A 25 -3.55 -2.96 1.76
C THR A 25 -2.35 -2.47 2.54
N ILE A 26 -1.14 -2.83 2.09
CA ILE A 26 0.11 -2.37 2.68
C ILE A 26 0.83 -1.53 1.62
N SER A 27 0.97 -0.24 1.87
CA SER A 27 1.77 0.65 1.03
C SER A 27 3.13 0.92 1.68
N TYR A 28 4.18 0.90 0.86
CA TYR A 28 5.57 1.12 1.28
C TYR A 28 6.00 2.53 0.91
N TRP A 29 6.73 3.16 1.83
CA TRP A 29 7.13 4.56 1.71
C TRP A 29 8.58 4.75 2.14
N GLU A 30 9.24 5.73 1.55
CA GLU A 30 10.64 6.07 1.81
C GLU A 30 10.87 6.51 3.26
N ASN A 31 9.94 7.29 3.84
CA ASN A 31 10.03 7.79 5.19
C ASN A 31 8.65 8.21 5.74
N GLU A 32 8.60 8.49 7.04
CA GLU A 32 7.38 8.91 7.73
C GLU A 32 6.85 10.27 7.23
N GLN A 33 7.72 11.17 6.74
CA GLN A 33 7.30 12.45 6.19
C GLN A 33 6.48 12.26 4.90
N ALA A 34 6.90 11.36 4.01
CA ALA A 34 6.14 11.00 2.81
C ALA A 34 4.77 10.42 3.16
N ILE A 35 4.71 9.55 4.18
CA ILE A 35 3.45 9.00 4.72
C ILE A 35 2.55 10.12 5.24
N SER A 36 3.09 11.06 6.03
CA SER A 36 2.32 12.17 6.59
C SER A 36 1.74 13.07 5.50
N ASN A 37 2.54 13.41 4.49
CA ASN A 37 2.11 14.21 3.34
C ASN A 37 0.96 13.52 2.60
N TRP A 38 1.08 12.22 2.34
CA TRP A 38 0.01 11.44 1.71
C TRP A 38 -1.24 11.35 2.60
N ARG A 39 -1.08 11.09 3.91
CA ARG A 39 -2.20 10.98 4.87
C ARG A 39 -3.05 12.25 4.91
N GLN A 40 -2.39 13.41 4.92
CA GLN A 40 -3.05 14.73 4.90
C GLN A 40 -3.88 14.93 3.63
N GLN A 41 -3.43 14.40 2.50
CA GLN A 41 -4.16 14.50 1.22
C GLN A 41 -5.30 13.48 1.10
N SER A 42 -5.10 12.25 1.59
CA SER A 42 -5.89 11.08 1.16
C SER A 42 -6.80 10.47 2.22
N THR A 43 -6.41 10.47 3.50
CA THR A 43 -7.12 9.69 4.53
C THR A 43 -8.49 10.28 4.85
N HIS A 44 -8.64 11.59 4.79
CA HIS A 44 -9.96 12.21 4.95
C HIS A 44 -10.81 12.15 3.67
N GLN A 45 -10.24 12.32 2.48
CA GLN A 45 -11.04 12.41 1.25
C GLN A 45 -11.54 11.04 0.74
N ILE A 46 -10.74 9.99 0.83
CA ILE A 46 -11.09 8.64 0.35
C ILE A 46 -12.12 8.00 1.29
N ALA A 47 -11.96 8.21 2.59
CA ALA A 47 -12.80 7.61 3.60
C ALA A 47 -14.13 8.39 3.81
N GLN A 48 -14.11 9.74 3.66
CA GLN A 48 -15.33 10.56 3.73
C GLN A 48 -16.27 10.39 2.55
N LYS A 49 -15.78 10.09 1.34
CA LYS A 49 -16.64 10.19 0.16
C LYS A 49 -17.76 9.15 0.14
N GLN A 50 -17.51 7.84 0.34
CA GLN A 50 -18.57 6.82 0.35
C GLN A 50 -18.26 5.53 1.15
N GLY A 51 -16.99 5.22 1.42
CA GLY A 51 -16.58 3.90 1.94
C GLY A 51 -16.86 3.64 3.43
N ILE A 52 -16.57 4.59 4.32
CA ILE A 52 -16.78 4.42 5.78
C ILE A 52 -18.27 4.28 6.10
N LYS A 53 -19.15 5.00 5.42
CA LYS A 53 -20.60 4.97 5.71
C LYS A 53 -21.32 3.73 5.16
N ARG A 54 -20.73 2.96 4.25
CA ARG A 54 -21.44 1.90 3.51
C ARG A 54 -20.74 0.54 3.49
N TRP A 55 -19.41 0.47 3.59
CA TRP A 55 -18.66 -0.77 3.28
C TRP A 55 -17.73 -1.23 4.40
N TYR A 56 -17.34 -0.36 5.32
CA TYR A 56 -16.45 -0.72 6.42
C TYR A 56 -17.15 -0.51 7.76
N GLN A 57 -17.43 -1.60 8.47
CA GLN A 57 -17.89 -1.55 9.86
C GLN A 57 -16.77 -1.05 10.80
N SER A 58 -15.52 -1.34 10.45
CA SER A 58 -14.31 -0.83 11.10
C SER A 58 -13.11 -0.92 10.14
N TYR A 59 -12.05 -0.17 10.43
CA TYR A 59 -10.75 -0.31 9.78
C TYR A 59 -9.65 0.09 10.78
N GLU A 60 -8.43 -0.37 10.53
CA GLU A 60 -7.24 -0.02 11.30
C GLU A 60 -6.14 0.43 10.34
N ILE A 61 -5.40 1.47 10.71
CA ILE A 61 -4.21 1.92 9.98
C ILE A 61 -3.03 1.82 10.94
N GLN A 62 -2.01 1.09 10.53
CA GLN A 62 -0.75 0.98 11.27
C GLN A 62 0.38 1.55 10.42
N ILE A 63 1.24 2.35 11.05
CA ILE A 63 2.48 2.85 10.45
C ILE A 63 3.62 2.05 11.07
N CYS A 64 4.32 1.29 10.24
CA CYS A 64 5.35 0.37 10.67
C CYS A 64 6.66 0.67 9.94
N LYS A 65 7.79 0.59 10.66
CA LYS A 65 9.13 0.63 10.07
C LYS A 65 9.54 -0.78 9.65
N VAL A 66 9.88 -0.95 8.38
CA VAL A 66 10.44 -2.21 7.88
C VAL A 66 11.92 -2.25 8.23
N GLU A 67 12.30 -3.12 9.15
CA GLU A 67 13.72 -3.29 9.54
C GLU A 67 14.45 -4.25 8.59
N ARG A 68 13.74 -5.27 8.05
CA ARG A 68 14.30 -6.29 7.15
C ARG A 68 13.23 -6.82 6.21
N THR A 69 13.62 -7.19 4.99
CA THR A 69 12.77 -7.85 4.00
C THR A 69 13.50 -9.05 3.42
N TYR A 70 12.83 -10.20 3.39
CA TYR A 70 13.31 -11.41 2.72
C TYR A 70 12.28 -11.82 1.68
N ARG A 71 12.72 -12.20 0.48
CA ARG A 71 11.86 -12.73 -0.57
C ARG A 71 12.41 -14.07 -1.03
N PHE A 72 11.52 -15.05 -1.14
CA PHE A 72 11.84 -16.36 -1.69
C PHE A 72 10.94 -16.59 -2.91
N ASN A 73 11.57 -16.84 -4.06
CA ASN A 73 10.88 -17.24 -5.27
C ASN A 73 11.37 -18.63 -5.68
N ARG A 74 10.49 -19.62 -5.63
CA ARG A 74 10.81 -21.02 -5.96
C ARG A 74 11.24 -21.20 -7.43
N ASN A 75 10.88 -20.27 -8.31
CA ASN A 75 11.04 -20.42 -9.76
C ASN A 75 12.20 -19.61 -10.36
N GLU A 76 12.92 -18.81 -9.58
CA GLU A 76 14.07 -18.01 -10.07
C GLU A 76 15.34 -18.85 -10.35
N GLY A 77 15.31 -20.16 -10.11
CA GLY A 77 16.41 -21.10 -10.43
C GLY A 77 16.18 -21.97 -11.67
N LYS A 78 15.19 -21.66 -12.53
CA LYS A 78 14.93 -22.37 -13.80
C LYS A 78 14.97 -21.44 -15.02
N GLN A 79 15.90 -20.49 -15.04
CA GLN A 79 16.31 -19.82 -16.26
C GLN A 79 17.75 -20.28 -16.55
N ASP A 80 17.84 -21.31 -17.39
CA ASP A 80 18.88 -21.56 -18.39
C ASP A 80 18.74 -23.02 -18.85
N ASN A 81 18.58 -23.18 -20.17
CA ASN A 81 18.40 -24.40 -20.97
C ASN A 81 16.96 -24.83 -21.25
N GLU A 82 16.35 -24.22 -22.26
CA GLU A 82 15.96 -24.94 -23.48
C GLU A 82 16.16 -24.06 -24.72
#